data_AF-A0A968RKY4-F1
#
_entry.id   AF-A0A968RKY4-F1
#
_cell.length_a   1.000
_cell.length_b   1.000
_cell.length_c   1.000
_cell.angle_alpha   90.00
_cell.angle_beta   90.00
_cell.angle_gamma   90.00
#
_symmetry.space_group_name_H-M   'P 1'
#
loop_
_entity.id
_entity.type
_entity.pdbx_description
1 polymer ?
#
loop_
_entity_poly.entity_id
_entity_poly.type
_entity_poly.pdbx_seq_one_letter_code
_entity_poly.pdbx_strand_id
1 'polypeptide(L)'
;MKGEFTANQDKISIKVNYPGEEGWLDYITLNARRKLILSNHQLRFRDAQSINFASTVFELQGTAQDLEIWDITQPLSAVRQTFSSVGNTIRFGVPTSNIKEFVAFTPTQAFEPVSIEKIANQNIHGLQELDMVILFHPLFRAQAARLAEHRNTYSKFNVDTVNIFALYNEFSSGRQDPTAIRDFARMMHKNTHVLSTCCYLEMALLIIEI
;
A
#
# COMPACT_ATOMS: atom_id res chain seq x y z
N MET A 1 -8.76 1.13 -27.27
CA MET A 1 -9.52 0.11 -28.00
C MET A 1 -10.51 -0.53 -27.02
N LYS A 2 -11.79 -0.65 -27.40
CA LYS A 2 -12.77 -1.47 -26.67
C LYS A 2 -13.05 -2.69 -27.55
N GLY A 3 -13.00 -3.87 -26.95
CA GLY A 3 -13.31 -5.13 -27.61
C GLY A 3 -14.01 -6.04 -26.61
N GLU A 4 -14.97 -6.82 -27.09
CA GLU A 4 -15.64 -7.84 -26.30
C GLU A 4 -15.09 -9.21 -26.69
N PHE A 5 -14.81 -10.05 -25.70
CA PHE A 5 -14.27 -11.40 -25.89
C PHE A 5 -14.93 -12.36 -24.90
N THR A 6 -15.39 -13.50 -25.40
CA THR A 6 -15.90 -14.59 -24.56
C THR A 6 -14.80 -15.65 -24.43
N ALA A 7 -14.27 -15.80 -23.22
CA ALA A 7 -13.25 -16.80 -22.93
C ALA A 7 -13.88 -18.18 -22.72
N ASN A 8 -13.27 -19.22 -23.30
CA ASN A 8 -13.65 -20.61 -23.09
C ASN A 8 -12.84 -21.32 -21.99
N GLN A 9 -11.85 -20.63 -21.41
CA GLN A 9 -10.96 -21.13 -20.35
C GLN A 9 -10.66 -20.00 -19.35
N ASP A 10 -10.38 -20.37 -18.09
CA ASP A 10 -10.02 -19.41 -17.04
C ASP A 10 -8.68 -18.72 -17.32
N LYS A 11 -7.77 -19.39 -18.02
CA LYS A 11 -6.48 -18.81 -18.43
C LYS A 11 -6.66 -18.00 -19.71
N ILE A 12 -6.66 -16.67 -19.56
CA ILE A 12 -6.77 -15.73 -20.66
C ILE A 12 -5.36 -15.29 -21.07
N SER A 13 -4.97 -15.56 -22.31
CA SER A 13 -3.70 -15.10 -22.88
C SER A 13 -3.92 -13.80 -23.66
N ILE A 14 -3.37 -12.70 -23.16
CA ILE A 14 -3.42 -11.39 -23.82
C ILE A 14 -2.10 -11.19 -24.58
N LYS A 15 -2.17 -11.08 -25.89
CA LYS A 15 -1.03 -10.75 -26.74
C LYS A 15 -1.17 -9.30 -27.21
N VAL A 16 -0.24 -8.45 -26.79
CA VAL A 16 -0.14 -7.08 -27.31
C VAL A 16 0.86 -7.07 -28.45
N ASN A 17 0.46 -6.56 -29.60
CA ASN A 17 1.33 -6.40 -30.76
C ASN A 17 1.54 -4.91 -31.03
N TYR A 18 2.79 -4.48 -31.12
CA TYR A 18 3.16 -3.08 -31.36
C TYR A 18 3.61 -2.92 -32.82
N PRO A 19 2.87 -2.17 -33.66
CA PRO A 19 3.33 -1.80 -34.99
C PRO A 19 4.26 -0.57 -34.88
N GLY A 20 5.49 -0.77 -34.41
CA GLY A 20 6.49 0.30 -34.22
C GLY A 20 7.67 -0.14 -33.33
N GLU A 21 8.74 0.66 -33.29
CA GLU A 21 9.98 0.28 -32.59
C GLU A 21 9.98 0.56 -31.08
N GLU A 22 9.15 1.49 -30.56
CA GLU A 22 9.12 1.80 -29.12
C GLU A 22 7.71 2.13 -28.59
N GLY A 23 7.35 1.55 -27.44
CA GLY A 23 6.11 1.84 -26.72
C GLY A 23 6.12 1.25 -25.30
N TRP A 24 5.72 2.04 -24.30
CA TRP A 24 5.64 1.62 -22.90
C TRP A 24 4.19 1.35 -22.50
N LEU A 25 3.92 0.13 -22.04
CA LEU A 25 2.63 -0.27 -21.50
C LEU A 25 2.59 0.03 -20.00
N ASP A 26 1.65 0.86 -19.58
CA ASP A 26 1.40 1.10 -18.16
C ASP A 26 0.66 -0.10 -17.54
N TYR A 27 -0.59 -0.35 -17.94
CA TYR A 27 -1.35 -1.51 -17.47
C TYR A 27 -2.44 -1.98 -18.45
N ILE A 28 -2.84 -3.24 -18.29
CA ILE A 28 -4.02 -3.82 -18.93
C ILE A 28 -5.01 -4.20 -17.84
N THR A 29 -6.23 -3.66 -17.90
CA THR A 29 -7.34 -4.04 -17.02
C THR A 29 -8.36 -4.86 -17.78
N LEU A 30 -8.64 -6.07 -17.29
CA LEU A 30 -9.71 -6.93 -17.79
C LEU A 30 -10.85 -6.98 -16.79
N ASN A 31 -12.06 -6.62 -17.22
CA ASN A 31 -13.29 -6.79 -16.44
C ASN A 31 -14.19 -7.78 -17.17
N ALA A 32 -14.50 -8.91 -16.53
CA ALA A 32 -15.34 -9.94 -17.12
C ALA A 32 -16.25 -10.56 -16.05
N ARG A 33 -17.42 -11.02 -16.49
CA ARG A 33 -18.31 -11.84 -15.67
C ARG A 33 -17.84 -13.29 -15.74
N ARG A 34 -17.67 -13.95 -14.59
CA ARG A 34 -17.21 -15.34 -14.50
C ARG A 34 -18.08 -16.14 -13.55
N LYS A 35 -18.03 -17.46 -13.66
CA LYS A 35 -18.62 -18.36 -12.67
C LYS A 35 -17.93 -18.15 -11.33
N LEU A 36 -18.71 -18.13 -10.25
CA LEU A 36 -18.18 -18.00 -8.90
C LEU A 36 -17.76 -19.39 -8.41
N ILE A 37 -16.47 -19.70 -8.51
CA ILE A 37 -15.92 -20.97 -8.05
C ILE A 37 -15.01 -20.66 -6.86
N LEU A 38 -15.32 -21.25 -5.70
CA LEU A 38 -14.51 -21.15 -4.49
C LEU A 38 -13.31 -22.11 -4.61
N SER A 39 -12.34 -21.75 -5.46
CA SER A 39 -11.10 -22.52 -5.63
C SER A 39 -10.04 -22.16 -4.58
N ASN A 40 -10.09 -20.92 -4.09
CA ASN A 40 -9.18 -20.37 -3.12
C ASN A 40 -9.94 -20.14 -1.81
N HIS A 41 -9.25 -20.15 -0.68
CA HIS A 41 -9.81 -20.02 0.69
C HIS A 41 -10.65 -18.75 0.93
N GLN A 42 -10.57 -17.78 0.01
CA GLN A 42 -11.40 -16.58 -0.02
C GLN A 42 -11.70 -16.20 -1.48
N LEU A 43 -12.95 -15.84 -1.74
CA LEU A 43 -13.45 -15.35 -3.02
C LEU A 43 -14.21 -14.04 -2.79
N ARG A 44 -13.65 -12.93 -3.27
CA ARG A 44 -14.34 -11.65 -3.36
C ARG A 44 -15.02 -11.52 -4.72
N PHE A 45 -16.27 -11.08 -4.74
CA PHE A 45 -17.03 -10.93 -5.98
C PHE A 45 -18.08 -9.83 -5.89
N ARG A 46 -18.43 -9.31 -7.07
CA ARG A 46 -19.52 -8.35 -7.30
C ARG A 46 -20.03 -8.54 -8.73
N ASP A 47 -21.27 -8.18 -8.98
CA ASP A 47 -21.84 -8.19 -10.33
C ASP A 47 -22.46 -6.83 -10.65
N ALA A 48 -21.94 -6.15 -11.67
CA ALA A 48 -22.44 -4.84 -12.08
C ALA A 48 -23.82 -4.92 -12.74
N GLN A 49 -24.19 -6.08 -13.31
CA GLN A 49 -25.51 -6.26 -13.93
C GLN A 49 -26.62 -6.44 -12.89
N SER A 50 -26.27 -6.72 -11.62
CA SER A 50 -27.24 -6.95 -10.55
C SER A 50 -28.10 -5.71 -10.23
N ILE A 51 -27.60 -4.51 -10.54
CA ILE A 51 -28.32 -3.24 -10.33
C ILE A 51 -29.61 -3.13 -11.15
N ASN A 52 -29.71 -3.88 -12.25
CA ASN A 52 -30.88 -3.87 -13.12
C ASN A 52 -32.04 -4.72 -12.57
N PHE A 53 -31.83 -5.39 -11.43
CA PHE A 53 -32.80 -6.28 -10.80
C PHE A 53 -33.04 -5.87 -9.35
N ALA A 54 -34.30 -5.95 -8.90
CA ALA A 54 -34.65 -5.64 -7.52
C ALA A 54 -33.97 -6.59 -6.51
N SER A 55 -33.82 -7.86 -6.90
CA SER A 55 -33.11 -8.89 -6.13
C SER A 55 -32.35 -9.81 -7.08
N THR A 56 -31.17 -10.26 -6.65
CA THR A 56 -30.31 -11.18 -7.40
C THR A 56 -29.97 -12.38 -6.54
N VAL A 57 -29.94 -13.57 -7.15
CA VAL A 57 -29.44 -14.79 -6.53
C VAL A 57 -28.04 -15.05 -7.04
N PHE A 58 -27.09 -15.21 -6.11
CA PHE A 58 -25.72 -15.58 -6.42
C PHE A 58 -25.54 -17.08 -6.20
N GLU A 59 -24.91 -17.73 -7.17
CA GLU A 59 -24.59 -19.15 -7.12
C GLU A 59 -23.07 -19.34 -7.11
N LEU A 60 -22.57 -19.99 -6.06
CA LEU A 60 -21.17 -20.34 -5.88
C LEU A 60 -21.01 -21.85 -6.00
N GLN A 61 -19.97 -22.27 -6.70
CA GLN A 61 -19.53 -23.66 -6.73
C GLN A 61 -18.41 -23.87 -5.72
N GLY A 62 -18.62 -24.76 -4.76
CA GLY A 62 -17.65 -25.02 -3.69
C GLY A 62 -18.23 -25.83 -2.54
N THR A 63 -17.39 -26.10 -1.55
CA THR A 63 -17.78 -26.79 -0.32
C THR A 63 -18.28 -25.78 0.71
N ALA A 64 -19.42 -26.08 1.35
CA ALA A 64 -20.03 -25.20 2.35
C ALA A 64 -19.45 -25.33 3.76
N GLN A 65 -18.49 -26.25 3.97
CA GLN A 65 -17.91 -26.50 5.28
C GLN A 65 -17.20 -25.24 5.80
N ASP A 66 -17.66 -24.75 6.95
CA ASP A 66 -17.16 -23.55 7.62
C ASP A 66 -17.11 -22.29 6.73
N LEU A 67 -17.96 -22.25 5.69
CA LEU A 67 -18.05 -21.11 4.80
C LEU A 67 -18.84 -19.98 5.46
N GLU A 68 -18.29 -18.77 5.37
CA GLU A 68 -19.02 -17.56 5.64
C GLU A 68 -19.11 -16.69 4.40
N ILE A 69 -20.29 -16.13 4.15
CA ILE A 69 -20.52 -15.15 3.09
C ILE A 69 -20.89 -13.84 3.76
N TRP A 70 -20.10 -12.80 3.55
CA TRP A 70 -20.33 -11.48 4.13
C TRP A 70 -20.61 -10.47 3.01
N ASP A 71 -21.61 -9.61 3.23
CA ASP A 71 -21.78 -8.36 2.48
C ASP A 71 -20.80 -7.34 3.04
N ILE A 72 -19.83 -6.94 2.22
CA ILE A 72 -18.77 -5.97 2.54
C ILE A 72 -18.93 -4.69 1.72
N THR A 73 -20.13 -4.41 1.21
CA THR A 73 -20.44 -3.16 0.48
C THR A 73 -20.07 -1.93 1.33
N GLN A 74 -20.23 -2.02 2.65
CA GLN A 74 -19.70 -1.07 3.61
C GLN A 74 -18.64 -1.77 4.47
N PRO A 75 -17.34 -1.51 4.26
CA PRO A 75 -16.26 -2.24 4.94
C PRO A 75 -16.28 -2.16 6.47
N LEU A 76 -16.87 -1.11 7.03
CA LEU A 76 -16.97 -0.88 8.48
C LEU A 76 -18.20 -1.54 9.12
N SER A 77 -19.12 -2.08 8.32
CA SER A 77 -20.40 -2.64 8.75
C SER A 77 -20.73 -3.89 7.95
N ALA A 78 -19.82 -4.87 7.98
CA ALA A 78 -20.01 -6.13 7.27
C ALA A 78 -21.19 -6.93 7.85
N VAL A 79 -22.02 -7.51 6.97
CA VAL A 79 -23.21 -8.28 7.36
C VAL A 79 -23.11 -9.70 6.83
N ARG A 80 -23.14 -10.69 7.73
CA ARG A 80 -23.17 -12.11 7.37
C ARG A 80 -24.47 -12.47 6.67
N GLN A 81 -24.37 -13.10 5.51
CA GLN A 81 -25.49 -13.57 4.69
C GLN A 81 -25.82 -15.02 5.02
N THR A 82 -27.11 -15.32 5.08
CA THR A 82 -27.58 -16.71 5.14
C THR A 82 -27.55 -17.31 3.74
N PHE A 83 -27.16 -18.57 3.64
CA PHE A 83 -27.11 -19.29 2.37
C PHE A 83 -27.70 -20.69 2.51
N SER A 84 -28.06 -21.27 1.38
CA SER A 84 -28.47 -22.66 1.25
C SER A 84 -27.42 -23.40 0.42
N SER A 85 -27.13 -24.65 0.76
CA SER A 85 -26.20 -25.49 0.00
C SER A 85 -26.88 -26.77 -0.42
N VAL A 86 -26.79 -27.11 -1.70
CA VAL A 86 -27.25 -28.40 -2.26
C VAL A 86 -26.09 -29.00 -3.05
N GLY A 87 -25.52 -30.09 -2.51
CA GLY A 87 -24.26 -30.65 -3.03
C GLY A 87 -23.13 -29.61 -2.94
N ASN A 88 -22.44 -29.39 -4.06
CA ASN A 88 -21.36 -28.39 -4.18
C ASN A 88 -21.86 -27.02 -4.69
N THR A 89 -23.17 -26.77 -4.63
CA THR A 89 -23.76 -25.52 -5.09
C THR A 89 -24.33 -24.74 -3.91
N ILE A 90 -23.79 -23.55 -3.69
CA ILE A 90 -24.15 -22.64 -2.60
C ILE A 90 -24.91 -21.47 -3.20
N ARG A 91 -26.07 -21.16 -2.65
CA ARG A 91 -26.97 -20.12 -3.15
C ARG A 91 -27.42 -19.20 -2.04
N PHE A 92 -27.38 -17.90 -2.31
CA PHE A 92 -27.97 -16.89 -1.45
C PHE A 92 -28.62 -15.79 -2.31
N GLY A 93 -29.72 -15.24 -1.81
CA GLY A 93 -30.49 -14.19 -2.49
C GLY A 93 -30.44 -12.90 -1.69
N VAL A 94 -30.21 -11.79 -2.38
CA VAL A 94 -30.09 -10.46 -1.76
C VAL A 94 -30.79 -9.40 -2.61
N PRO A 95 -31.39 -8.38 -1.98
CA PRO A 95 -31.84 -7.19 -2.70
C PRO A 95 -30.64 -6.45 -3.30
N THR A 96 -30.70 -6.12 -4.58
CA THR A 96 -29.58 -5.51 -5.34
C THR A 96 -29.96 -4.17 -5.92
N SER A 97 -30.53 -3.28 -5.10
CA SER A 97 -30.83 -1.89 -5.47
C SER A 97 -29.57 -1.06 -5.75
N ASN A 98 -28.42 -1.50 -5.26
CA ASN A 98 -27.09 -0.97 -5.55
C ASN A 98 -26.12 -2.12 -5.82
N ILE A 99 -24.97 -1.80 -6.43
CA ILE A 99 -23.89 -2.79 -6.59
C ILE A 99 -23.41 -3.20 -5.20
N LYS A 100 -23.64 -4.47 -4.87
CA LYS A 100 -23.17 -5.07 -3.62
C LYS A 100 -21.86 -5.80 -3.84
N GLU A 101 -21.03 -5.78 -2.81
CA GLU A 101 -19.77 -6.47 -2.79
C GLU A 101 -19.78 -7.56 -1.71
N PHE A 102 -19.39 -8.76 -2.10
CA PHE A 102 -19.44 -9.93 -1.24
C PHE A 102 -18.07 -10.57 -1.13
N VAL A 103 -17.89 -11.24 0.00
CA VAL A 103 -16.73 -12.09 0.24
C VAL A 103 -17.18 -13.41 0.82
N ALA A 104 -16.79 -14.50 0.17
CA ALA A 104 -16.99 -15.86 0.63
C ALA A 104 -15.64 -16.40 1.11
N PHE A 105 -15.53 -16.79 2.38
CA PHE A 105 -14.27 -17.23 2.96
C PHE A 105 -14.46 -18.19 4.12
N THR A 106 -13.42 -18.94 4.45
CA THR A 106 -13.38 -19.76 5.67
C THR A 106 -12.62 -18.98 6.76
N PRO A 107 -13.18 -18.76 7.97
CA PRO A 107 -12.55 -17.92 8.99
C PRO A 107 -11.13 -18.33 9.39
N THR A 108 -10.82 -19.63 9.38
CA THR A 108 -9.48 -20.17 9.69
C THR A 108 -8.43 -19.85 8.62
N GLN A 109 -8.85 -19.38 7.46
CA GLN A 109 -8.00 -19.06 6.32
C GLN A 109 -8.25 -17.65 5.80
N ALA A 110 -8.88 -16.80 6.63
CA ALA A 110 -9.07 -15.39 6.32
C ALA A 110 -7.70 -14.71 6.16
N PHE A 111 -7.62 -13.73 5.27
CA PHE A 111 -6.42 -12.91 5.19
C PHE A 111 -6.19 -12.21 6.52
N GLU A 112 -5.00 -12.41 7.07
CA GLU A 112 -4.54 -11.64 8.22
C GLU A 112 -4.08 -10.26 7.73
N PRO A 113 -4.37 -9.19 8.51
CA PRO A 113 -3.82 -7.89 8.19
C PRO A 113 -2.30 -7.98 8.21
N VAL A 114 -1.66 -7.58 7.11
CA VAL A 114 -0.21 -7.39 7.08
C VAL A 114 0.10 -6.24 8.04
N SER A 115 0.66 -6.55 9.21
CA SER A 115 1.13 -5.52 10.13
C SER A 115 2.25 -4.75 9.45
N ILE A 116 2.05 -3.46 9.21
CA ILE A 116 3.15 -2.55 8.93
C ILE A 116 3.97 -2.52 10.22
N GLU A 117 5.27 -2.79 10.11
CA GLU A 117 6.17 -2.99 11.25
C GLU A 117 5.98 -1.92 12.34
N LYS A 118 6.15 -2.32 13.62
CA LYS A 118 6.15 -1.35 14.72
C LYS A 118 7.35 -0.41 14.57
N ILE A 119 7.08 0.85 14.28
CA ILE A 119 8.09 1.91 14.28
C ILE A 119 8.45 2.19 15.76
N ALA A 120 9.74 2.10 16.09
CA ALA A 120 10.23 2.49 17.42
C ALA A 120 9.95 3.98 17.66
N ASN A 121 9.78 4.38 18.94
CA ASN A 121 9.58 5.79 19.27
C ASN A 121 10.76 6.64 18.76
N GLN A 122 10.47 7.65 17.94
CA GLN A 122 11.43 8.55 17.28
C GLN A 122 11.14 9.98 17.74
N ASN A 123 12.20 10.78 17.90
CA ASN A 123 12.09 12.17 18.32
C ASN A 123 13.06 13.04 17.53
N ILE A 124 12.84 13.14 16.21
CA ILE A 124 13.63 14.00 15.32
C ILE A 124 13.29 15.47 15.55
N HIS A 125 12.08 15.77 16.01
CA HIS A 125 11.70 17.11 16.48
C HIS A 125 12.50 17.62 17.69
N GLY A 126 13.06 16.73 18.50
CA GLY A 126 13.87 17.06 19.67
C GLY A 126 15.32 17.46 19.35
N LEU A 127 15.74 17.36 18.08
CA LEU A 127 17.08 17.78 17.66
C LEU A 127 17.21 19.31 17.72
N GLN A 128 18.14 19.78 18.54
CA GLN A 128 18.41 21.21 18.76
C GLN A 128 19.92 21.46 18.80
N GLU A 129 20.34 22.70 18.52
CA GLU A 129 21.73 23.15 18.62
C GLU A 129 22.74 22.37 17.76
N LEU A 130 22.30 21.85 16.62
CA LEU A 130 23.15 21.15 15.66
C LEU A 130 23.73 22.13 14.64
N ASP A 131 25.03 22.05 14.40
CA ASP A 131 25.69 22.79 13.33
C ASP A 131 25.47 22.09 11.96
N MET A 132 25.30 20.77 11.98
CA MET A 132 25.15 19.94 10.79
C MET A 132 24.29 18.70 11.08
N VAL A 133 23.46 18.32 10.10
CA VAL A 133 22.72 17.06 10.12
C VAL A 133 23.00 16.29 8.84
N ILE A 134 23.37 15.02 8.98
CA ILE A 134 23.58 14.11 7.86
C ILE A 134 22.37 13.20 7.73
N LEU A 135 21.63 13.36 6.63
CA LEU A 135 20.57 12.43 6.24
C LEU A 135 21.18 11.24 5.51
N PHE A 136 20.83 10.02 5.90
CA PHE A 136 21.38 8.81 5.29
C PHE A 136 20.34 7.73 5.01
N HIS A 137 20.55 6.96 3.94
CA HIS A 137 19.85 5.70 3.72
C HIS A 137 20.50 4.59 4.57
N PRO A 138 19.75 3.62 5.15
CA PRO A 138 20.30 2.60 6.05
C PRO A 138 21.54 1.87 5.55
N LEU A 139 21.65 1.66 4.23
CA LEU A 139 22.83 1.05 3.59
C LEU A 139 24.13 1.84 3.79
N PHE A 140 24.04 3.15 4.01
CA PHE A 140 25.18 4.05 4.19
C PHE A 140 25.41 4.47 5.65
N ARG A 141 24.80 3.78 6.61
CA ARG A 141 24.91 4.13 8.04
C ARG A 141 26.36 4.24 8.50
N ALA A 142 27.23 3.30 8.10
CA ALA A 142 28.63 3.29 8.51
C ALA A 142 29.40 4.49 7.94
N GLN A 143 29.12 4.86 6.69
CA GLN A 143 29.74 5.98 5.99
C GLN A 143 29.27 7.31 6.58
N ALA A 144 27.97 7.43 6.88
CA ALA A 144 27.39 8.61 7.53
C ALA A 144 27.99 8.83 8.93
N ALA A 145 28.11 7.77 9.74
CA ALA A 145 28.74 7.85 11.05
C ALA A 145 30.22 8.26 10.97
N ARG A 146 30.97 7.71 10.01
CA ARG A 146 32.37 8.10 9.76
C ARG A 146 32.48 9.58 9.35
N LEU A 147 31.56 10.08 8.53
CA LEU A 147 31.54 11.49 8.13
C LEU A 147 31.19 12.40 9.32
N ALA A 148 30.20 12.03 10.13
CA ALA A 148 29.84 12.76 11.35
C ALA A 148 31.03 12.87 12.31
N GLU A 149 31.72 11.77 12.58
CA GLU A 149 32.90 11.73 13.45
C GLU A 149 34.03 12.63 12.94
N HIS A 150 34.26 12.61 11.62
CA HIS A 150 35.25 13.48 10.99
C HIS A 150 34.88 14.96 11.16
N ARG A 151 33.63 15.36 10.91
CA ARG A 151 33.19 16.75 11.06
C ARG A 151 33.24 17.21 12.52
N ASN A 152 32.87 16.35 13.46
CA ASN A 152 32.99 16.62 14.89
C ASN A 152 34.47 16.80 15.30
N THR A 153 35.36 15.90 14.87
CA THR A 153 36.78 15.95 15.26
C THR A 153 37.52 17.14 14.67
N TYR A 154 37.38 17.39 13.37
CA TYR A 154 38.20 18.36 12.63
C TYR A 154 37.56 19.74 12.55
N SER A 155 36.25 19.83 12.31
CA SER A 155 35.52 21.10 12.17
C SER A 155 34.92 21.58 13.50
N LYS A 156 34.95 20.73 14.55
CA LYS A 156 34.33 21.00 15.85
C LYS A 156 32.83 21.33 15.76
N PHE A 157 32.16 20.76 14.75
CA PHE A 157 30.72 20.90 14.56
C PHE A 157 29.97 19.90 15.43
N ASN A 158 28.86 20.35 16.01
CA ASN A 158 27.87 19.46 16.59
C ASN A 158 27.08 18.79 15.46
N VAL A 159 27.41 17.54 15.14
CA VAL A 159 26.86 16.80 14.00
C VAL A 159 26.04 15.61 14.46
N ASP A 160 24.81 15.49 13.96
CA ASP A 160 23.99 14.30 14.14
C ASP A 160 23.65 13.62 12.81
N THR A 161 23.31 12.33 12.87
CA THR A 161 22.96 11.51 11.71
C THR A 161 21.52 11.02 11.84
N VAL A 162 20.70 11.24 10.80
CA VAL A 162 19.29 10.84 10.78
C VAL A 162 19.01 9.90 9.61
N ASN A 163 18.36 8.78 9.90
CA ASN A 163 17.89 7.85 8.87
C ASN A 163 16.73 8.49 8.09
N ILE A 164 16.83 8.51 6.77
CA ILE A 164 15.82 9.11 5.89
C ILE A 164 14.42 8.50 6.08
N PHE A 165 14.31 7.20 6.40
CA PHE A 165 13.02 6.56 6.66
C PHE A 165 12.39 7.01 7.99
N ALA A 166 13.21 7.25 9.01
CA ALA A 166 12.73 7.82 10.27
C ALA A 166 12.20 9.25 10.05
N LEU A 167 12.89 10.02 9.21
CA LEU A 167 12.44 11.35 8.81
C LEU A 167 11.10 11.30 8.06
N TYR A 168 10.90 10.37 7.13
CA TYR A 168 9.61 10.20 6.46
C TYR A 168 8.48 9.81 7.41
N ASN A 169 8.76 8.95 8.39
CA ASN A 169 7.76 8.57 9.41
C ASN A 169 7.26 9.79 10.20
N GLU A 170 8.16 10.70 10.57
CA GLU A 170 7.83 11.85 11.41
C GLU A 170 7.27 13.04 10.62
N PHE A 171 7.80 13.33 9.42
CA PHE A 171 7.42 14.51 8.62
C PHE A 171 6.46 14.25 7.45
N SER A 172 6.20 12.98 7.10
CA SER A 172 5.29 12.62 5.98
C SER A 172 4.41 11.41 6.29
N SER A 173 4.27 11.05 7.57
CA SER A 173 3.48 9.88 8.00
C SER A 173 3.90 8.58 7.29
N GLY A 174 5.19 8.43 7.01
CA GLY A 174 5.78 7.25 6.37
C GLY A 174 5.84 7.30 4.84
N ARG A 175 5.30 8.34 4.20
CA ARG A 175 5.41 8.51 2.75
C ARG A 175 6.78 9.05 2.36
N GLN A 176 7.40 8.46 1.34
CA GLN A 176 8.64 8.98 0.76
C GLN A 176 8.33 10.23 -0.06
N ASP A 177 8.31 11.39 0.60
CA ASP A 177 8.03 12.69 -0.03
C ASP A 177 9.19 13.68 0.22
N PRO A 178 9.76 14.31 -0.83
CA PRO A 178 10.81 15.32 -0.67
C PRO A 178 10.38 16.53 0.19
N THR A 179 9.08 16.80 0.31
CA THR A 179 8.55 17.82 1.23
C THR A 179 8.89 17.52 2.69
N ALA A 180 9.05 16.26 3.07
CA ALA A 180 9.50 15.86 4.42
C ALA A 180 10.88 16.44 4.74
N ILE A 181 11.81 16.35 3.79
CA ILE A 181 13.18 16.86 3.91
C ILE A 181 13.16 18.39 4.01
N ARG A 182 12.35 19.04 3.17
CA ARG A 182 12.18 20.49 3.17
C ARG A 182 11.61 20.99 4.51
N ASP A 183 10.60 20.31 5.03
CA ASP A 183 9.90 20.71 6.25
C ASP A 183 10.77 20.45 7.48
N PHE A 184 11.56 19.38 7.48
CA PHE A 184 12.63 19.16 8.46
C PHE A 184 13.69 20.26 8.41
N ALA A 185 14.21 20.62 7.23
CA ALA A 185 15.19 21.70 7.08
C ALA A 185 14.63 23.05 7.57
N ARG A 186 13.36 23.33 7.28
CA ARG A 186 12.64 24.51 7.79
C ARG A 186 12.52 24.49 9.31
N MET A 187 12.21 23.34 9.90
CA MET A 187 12.15 23.19 11.36
C MET A 187 13.51 23.49 11.99
N MET A 188 14.59 22.86 11.49
CA MET A 188 15.94 23.10 11.99
C MET A 188 16.30 24.58 11.95
N HIS A 189 16.04 25.24 10.82
CA HIS A 189 16.27 26.68 10.66
C HIS A 189 15.47 27.53 11.66
N LYS A 190 14.20 27.18 11.93
CA LYS A 190 13.36 27.91 12.90
C LYS A 190 13.81 27.70 14.35
N ASN A 191 14.36 26.53 14.66
CA ASN A 191 14.79 26.18 16.01
C ASN A 191 16.17 26.76 16.37
N THR A 192 16.98 27.16 15.39
CA THR A 192 18.24 27.88 15.62
C THR A 192 17.99 29.32 16.10
N HIS A 193 18.36 29.61 17.34
CA HIS A 193 18.09 30.89 18.01
C HIS A 193 19.20 31.96 17.90
N VAL A 194 20.25 31.78 17.08
CA VAL A 194 21.39 32.72 17.06
C VAL A 194 21.89 33.02 15.64
N LEU A 195 22.02 34.32 15.35
CA LEU A 195 22.45 34.96 14.09
C LEU A 195 23.90 34.67 13.62
N SER A 196 24.56 33.56 14.01
CA SER A 196 26.01 33.43 13.74
C SER A 196 26.55 32.12 13.18
N THR A 197 25.74 31.10 12.89
CA THR A 197 26.23 29.95 12.12
C THR A 197 25.15 29.48 11.16
N CYS A 198 25.41 29.61 9.86
CA CYS A 198 24.60 28.93 8.86
C CYS A 198 24.72 27.44 9.17
N CYS A 199 23.64 26.79 9.65
CA CYS A 199 23.59 25.33 9.72
C CYS A 199 23.91 24.82 8.32
N TYR A 200 25.09 24.23 8.16
CA TYR A 200 25.44 23.60 6.91
C TYR A 200 24.63 22.31 6.86
N LEU A 201 23.48 22.38 6.19
CA LEU A 201 22.77 21.20 5.75
C LEU A 201 23.56 20.62 4.57
N GLU A 202 24.71 19.99 4.86
CA GLU A 202 25.36 19.10 3.90
C GLU A 202 24.45 17.87 3.77
N MET A 203 23.42 18.01 2.93
CA MET A 203 22.69 16.88 2.37
C MET A 203 23.66 16.15 1.44
N ALA A 204 24.52 15.33 2.03
CA ALA A 204 25.12 14.23 1.32
C ALA A 204 23.98 13.24 1.01
N LEU A 205 23.16 13.58 0.02
CA LEU A 205 22.33 12.63 -0.70
C LEU A 205 23.32 11.63 -1.33
N LEU A 206 23.74 10.64 -0.54
CA LEU A 206 24.18 9.35 -1.07
C LEU A 206 22.94 8.64 -1.60
N ILE A 207 22.27 9.26 -2.57
CA ILE A 207 21.37 8.57 -3.49
C ILE A 207 22.30 8.06 -4.57
N ILE A 208 22.88 6.89 -4.33
CA ILE A 208 23.29 6.06 -5.44
C ILE A 208 21.98 5.66 -6.11
N GLU A 209 21.74 6.21 -7.30
CA GLU A 209 20.70 5.73 -8.21
C GLU A 209 20.76 4.20 -8.28
N ILE A 210 19.67 3.57 -7.85
CA ILE A 210 19.26 2.23 -8.29
C ILE A 210 17.84 2.40 -8.84
#